data_AF-A0A3G6PJ20-F1
#
_entry.id   AF-A0A3G6PJ20-F1
#
_cell.length_a   1.000
_cell.length_b   1.000
_cell.length_c   1.000
_cell.angle_alpha   90.00
_cell.angle_beta   90.00
_cell.angle_gamma   90.00
#
_symmetry.space_group_name_H-M   'P 1'
#
loop_
_entity.id
_entity.type
_entity.pdbx_description
1 polymer ?
#
loop_
_entity_poly.entity_id
_entity_poly.type
_entity_poly.pdbx_seq_one_letter_code
_entity_poly.pdbx_strand_id
1 'polypeptide(L)'
;MKISSILLIVNTLLLIVIWVFTGVKYAELPDIIPTHFDFQGNVDGESGKETIWVLPSIATFISFLFFGVSRDRNSPLLNVPQSFRNKEKLEIYMFSLQLPVMILFLDIIVESIRVAEGKQTELSGAVFYIVGLIFIIIGVSVVKSIQEGKTKKSND
;
A
#
# COMPACT_ATOMS: atom_id res chain seq x y z
N MET A 1 -8.08 -19.43 12.52
CA MET A 1 -7.56 -19.06 11.19
C MET A 1 -6.10 -18.66 11.33
N LYS A 2 -5.23 -18.95 10.36
CA LYS A 2 -3.83 -18.49 10.40
C LYS A 2 -3.80 -16.97 10.26
N ILE A 3 -2.84 -16.30 10.91
CA ILE A 3 -2.69 -14.83 10.86
C ILE A 3 -2.55 -14.35 9.41
N SER A 4 -1.75 -15.04 8.58
CA SER A 4 -1.60 -14.70 7.16
C SER A 4 -2.93 -14.73 6.40
N SER A 5 -3.82 -15.66 6.71
CA SER A 5 -5.15 -15.74 6.08
C SER A 5 -6.05 -14.58 6.49
N ILE A 6 -6.00 -14.17 7.76
CA ILE A 6 -6.76 -13.00 8.24
C ILE A 6 -6.26 -11.73 7.53
N LEU A 7 -4.94 -11.53 7.48
CA LEU A 7 -4.34 -10.38 6.77
C LEU A 7 -4.71 -10.37 5.29
N LEU A 8 -4.68 -11.52 4.61
CA LEU A 8 -5.09 -11.62 3.22
C LEU A 8 -6.55 -11.24 3.02
N ILE A 9 -7.46 -11.72 3.88
CA ILE A 9 -8.89 -11.39 3.82
C ILE A 9 -9.09 -9.88 4.04
N VAL A 10 -8.45 -9.29 5.05
CA VAL A 10 -8.56 -7.85 5.34
C VAL A 10 -8.07 -7.02 4.14
N ASN A 11 -6.90 -7.35 3.58
CA ASN A 11 -6.38 -6.67 2.40
C ASN A 11 -7.32 -6.80 1.19
N THR A 12 -7.92 -7.97 1.00
CA THR A 12 -8.87 -8.21 -0.09
C THR A 12 -10.16 -7.39 0.10
N LEU A 13 -10.67 -7.32 1.33
CA LEU A 13 -11.83 -6.49 1.66
C LEU A 13 -11.54 -5.00 1.48
N LEU A 14 -10.34 -4.53 1.87
CA LEU A 14 -9.92 -3.15 1.61
C LEU A 14 -9.87 -2.84 0.11
N LEU A 15 -9.35 -3.76 -0.71
CA LEU A 15 -9.36 -3.59 -2.16
C LEU A 15 -10.79 -3.48 -2.71
N ILE A 16 -11.72 -4.31 -2.23
CA ILE A 16 -13.13 -4.22 -2.61
C ILE A 16 -13.72 -2.86 -2.18
N VAL A 17 -13.42 -2.41 -0.95
CA VAL A 17 -13.86 -1.10 -0.45
C VAL A 17 -13.33 0.03 -1.34
N ILE A 18 -12.07 -0.01 -1.74
CA ILE A 18 -11.46 0.95 -2.66
C ILE A 18 -12.27 1.03 -3.96
N TRP A 19 -12.52 -0.10 -4.63
CA TRP A 19 -13.28 -0.14 -5.88
C TRP A 19 -14.73 0.34 -5.73
N VAL A 20 -15.43 -0.15 -4.70
CA VAL A 20 -16.82 0.22 -4.43
C VAL A 20 -16.92 1.70 -4.10
N PHE A 21 -16.05 2.21 -3.25
CA PHE A 21 -16.05 3.62 -2.85
C PHE A 21 -15.78 4.54 -4.05
N THR A 22 -14.73 4.26 -4.84
CA THR A 22 -14.44 5.02 -6.06
C THR A 22 -15.63 4.98 -7.02
N GLY A 23 -16.24 3.81 -7.24
CA GLY A 23 -17.38 3.68 -8.15
C GLY A 23 -18.64 4.41 -7.69
N VAL A 24 -18.96 4.33 -6.40
CA VAL A 24 -20.10 5.07 -5.82
C VAL A 24 -19.88 6.58 -5.96
N LYS A 25 -18.66 7.07 -5.76
CA LYS A 25 -18.34 8.49 -5.81
C LYS A 25 -18.13 9.06 -7.20
N TYR A 26 -17.75 8.24 -8.17
CA TYR A 26 -17.41 8.68 -9.52
C TYR A 26 -18.53 9.51 -10.20
N ALA A 27 -19.79 9.14 -10.02
CA ALA A 27 -20.91 9.83 -10.66
C ALA A 27 -21.13 11.26 -10.17
N GLU A 28 -20.71 11.57 -8.93
CA GLU A 28 -20.86 12.88 -8.29
C GLU A 28 -19.64 13.79 -8.53
N LEU A 29 -18.55 13.26 -9.11
CA LEU A 29 -17.33 14.03 -9.30
C LEU A 29 -17.48 15.12 -10.37
N PRO A 30 -16.92 16.32 -10.13
CA PRO A 30 -16.77 17.34 -11.16
C PRO A 30 -15.92 16.81 -12.32
N ASP A 31 -16.04 17.40 -13.50
CA ASP A 31 -15.32 16.92 -14.69
C ASP A 31 -13.79 17.02 -14.55
N ILE A 32 -13.32 17.95 -13.72
CA ILE A 32 -11.91 18.11 -13.37
C ILE A 32 -11.72 17.82 -11.87
N ILE A 33 -10.73 16.99 -11.54
CA ILE A 33 -10.37 16.62 -10.17
C ILE A 33 -8.86 16.84 -9.94
N PRO A 34 -8.43 17.00 -8.67
CA PRO A 34 -7.01 16.95 -8.33
C PRO A 34 -6.44 15.55 -8.60
N THR A 35 -5.21 15.53 -9.10
CA THR A 35 -4.47 14.30 -9.44
C THR A 35 -3.06 14.28 -8.87
N HIS A 36 -2.49 15.46 -8.61
CA HIS A 36 -1.21 15.61 -7.96
C HIS A 36 -1.32 16.61 -6.81
N PHE A 37 -0.50 16.34 -5.79
CA PHE A 37 -0.37 17.16 -4.62
C PHE A 37 1.11 17.37 -4.30
N ASP A 38 1.46 18.60 -3.89
CA ASP A 38 2.81 18.93 -3.46
C ASP A 38 3.12 18.33 -2.08
N PHE A 39 4.35 18.54 -1.58
CA PHE A 39 4.76 18.05 -0.26
C PHE A 39 4.04 18.73 0.92
N GLN A 40 3.35 19.84 0.68
CA GLN A 40 2.52 20.53 1.68
C GLN A 40 1.07 20.00 1.64
N GLY A 41 0.72 19.18 0.65
CA GLY A 41 -0.61 18.65 0.43
C GLY A 41 -1.48 19.53 -0.47
N ASN A 42 -0.96 20.63 -1.03
CA ASN A 42 -1.73 21.48 -1.95
C ASN A 42 -1.87 20.82 -3.31
N VAL A 43 -2.98 21.08 -3.99
CA VAL A 43 -3.17 20.66 -5.38
C VAL A 43 -2.16 21.37 -6.28
N ASP A 44 -1.32 20.59 -6.98
CA ASP A 44 -0.36 21.11 -7.96
C ASP A 44 -0.55 20.49 -9.37
N GLY A 45 -1.54 19.60 -9.52
CA GLY A 45 -1.97 19.09 -10.82
C GLY A 45 -3.40 18.55 -10.82
N GLU A 46 -4.11 18.79 -11.91
CA GLU A 46 -5.52 18.43 -12.11
C GLU A 46 -5.72 17.73 -13.46
N SER A 47 -6.75 16.88 -13.55
CA SER A 47 -7.09 16.17 -14.78
C SER A 47 -8.57 15.78 -14.84
N GLY A 48 -8.98 15.12 -15.92
CA GLY A 48 -10.33 14.60 -16.08
C GLY A 48 -10.69 13.58 -14.99
N LYS A 49 -11.94 13.55 -14.53
CA LYS A 49 -12.37 12.68 -13.42
C LYS A 49 -12.16 11.19 -13.65
N GLU A 50 -12.06 10.75 -14.90
CA GLU A 50 -11.71 9.37 -15.27
C GLU A 50 -10.34 8.93 -14.70
N THR A 51 -9.45 9.88 -14.44
CA THR A 51 -8.13 9.58 -13.85
C THR A 51 -8.23 8.97 -12.44
N ILE A 52 -9.34 9.16 -11.71
CA ILE A 52 -9.53 8.55 -10.38
C ILE A 52 -9.46 7.01 -10.43
N TRP A 53 -9.76 6.39 -11.58
CA TRP A 53 -9.72 4.95 -11.78
C TRP A 53 -8.30 4.36 -11.86
N VAL A 54 -7.29 5.22 -12.03
CA VAL A 54 -5.88 4.79 -12.04
C VAL A 54 -5.48 4.25 -10.67
N LEU A 55 -5.87 4.92 -9.58
CA LEU A 55 -5.53 4.51 -8.21
C LEU A 55 -6.04 3.11 -7.82
N PRO A 56 -7.34 2.75 -7.97
CA PRO A 56 -7.81 1.39 -7.68
C PRO A 56 -7.18 0.35 -8.62
N SER A 57 -6.84 0.72 -9.86
CA SER A 57 -6.14 -0.17 -10.79
C SER A 57 -4.71 -0.49 -10.34
N ILE A 58 -3.96 0.52 -9.90
CA ILE A 58 -2.63 0.35 -9.31
C ILE A 58 -2.73 -0.47 -8.02
N ALA A 59 -3.71 -0.19 -7.15
CA ALA A 59 -3.93 -0.95 -5.92
C ALA A 59 -4.19 -2.44 -6.21
N THR A 60 -5.00 -2.75 -7.23
CA THR A 60 -5.22 -4.13 -7.72
C THR A 60 -3.93 -4.78 -8.19
N PHE A 61 -3.18 -4.10 -9.06
CA PHE A 61 -1.92 -4.62 -9.58
C PHE A 61 -0.93 -4.92 -8.45
N ILE A 62 -0.76 -3.99 -7.51
CA ILE A 62 0.10 -4.16 -6.35
C ILE A 62 -0.37 -5.31 -5.46
N SER A 63 -1.68 -5.43 -5.19
CA SER A 63 -2.25 -6.55 -4.43
C SER A 63 -1.89 -7.90 -5.06
N PHE A 64 -2.00 -8.02 -6.39
CA PHE A 64 -1.58 -9.23 -7.09
C PHE A 64 -0.08 -9.49 -7.01
N LEU A 65 0.76 -8.45 -7.06
CA LEU A 65 2.21 -8.61 -6.85
C LEU A 65 2.51 -9.14 -5.45
N PHE A 66 1.92 -8.56 -4.40
CA PHE A 66 2.08 -9.04 -3.02
C PHE A 66 1.64 -10.51 -2.88
N PHE A 67 0.47 -10.84 -3.43
CA PHE A 67 -0.02 -12.21 -3.44
C PHE A 67 0.93 -13.16 -4.18
N GLY A 68 1.29 -12.85 -5.43
CA GLY A 68 2.13 -13.71 -6.27
C GLY A 68 3.52 -13.93 -5.68
N VAL A 69 4.19 -12.86 -5.25
CA VAL A 69 5.52 -12.92 -4.64
C VAL A 69 5.51 -13.70 -3.32
N SER A 70 4.43 -13.64 -2.53
CA SER A 70 4.31 -14.42 -1.29
C SER A 70 4.21 -15.94 -1.51
N ARG A 71 3.90 -16.39 -2.74
CA ARG A 71 3.78 -17.83 -3.07
C ARG A 71 5.11 -18.49 -3.39
N ASP A 72 6.05 -17.74 -3.94
CA ASP A 72 7.37 -18.24 -4.27
C ASP A 72 8.45 -17.66 -3.34
N ARG A 73 8.86 -18.46 -2.36
CA ARG A 73 9.90 -18.10 -1.38
C ARG A 73 11.28 -17.88 -2.00
N ASN A 74 11.49 -18.35 -3.22
CA ASN A 74 12.74 -18.26 -3.97
C ASN A 74 12.68 -17.19 -5.05
N SER A 75 11.57 -16.45 -5.16
CA SER A 75 11.40 -15.41 -6.17
C SER A 75 12.57 -14.44 -6.16
N PRO A 76 13.14 -14.08 -7.33
CA PRO A 76 14.19 -13.07 -7.42
C PRO A 76 13.68 -11.66 -7.03
N LEU A 77 12.36 -11.46 -6.99
CA LEU A 77 11.73 -10.21 -6.54
C LEU A 77 11.72 -10.07 -5.01
N LEU A 78 12.03 -11.14 -4.27
CA LEU A 78 12.07 -11.12 -2.81
C LEU A 78 13.41 -10.62 -2.28
N ASN A 79 13.42 -9.35 -1.85
CA ASN A 79 14.52 -8.77 -1.10
C ASN A 79 14.25 -8.80 0.41
N VAL A 80 14.17 -10.01 0.98
CA VAL A 80 13.91 -10.25 2.42
C VAL A 80 14.98 -11.18 3.03
N PRO A 81 15.26 -11.07 4.34
CA PRO A 81 16.21 -11.95 5.04
C PRO A 81 15.85 -13.43 4.92
N GLN A 82 16.83 -14.32 5.05
CA GLN A 82 16.63 -15.76 4.92
C GLN A 82 15.67 -16.30 5.99
N SER A 83 15.70 -15.75 7.20
CA SER A 83 14.76 -16.15 8.25
C SER A 83 13.29 -15.84 7.94
N PHE A 84 13.00 -14.98 6.97
CA PHE A 84 11.64 -14.67 6.50
C PHE A 84 11.19 -15.60 5.38
N ARG A 85 12.10 -16.34 4.70
CA ARG A 85 11.77 -17.24 3.58
C ARG A 85 11.09 -18.56 4.01
N ASN A 86 10.53 -18.62 5.22
CA ASN A 86 9.56 -19.64 5.60
C ASN A 86 8.15 -19.22 5.11
N LYS A 87 7.30 -20.15 4.63
CA LYS A 87 5.97 -19.81 4.05
C LYS A 87 5.18 -18.84 4.91
N GLU A 88 5.03 -19.20 6.17
CA GLU A 88 4.13 -18.53 7.08
C GLU A 88 4.67 -17.15 7.44
N LYS A 89 5.97 -17.07 7.74
CA LYS A 89 6.65 -15.80 8.03
C LYS A 89 6.65 -14.86 6.83
N LEU A 90 6.87 -15.41 5.62
CA LEU A 90 6.83 -14.64 4.38
C LEU A 90 5.43 -14.10 4.13
N GLU A 91 4.40 -14.95 4.18
CA GLU A 91 3.02 -14.50 3.98
C GLU A 91 2.60 -13.46 5.03
N ILE A 92 2.93 -13.67 6.31
CA ILE A 92 2.65 -12.69 7.37
C ILE A 92 3.35 -11.36 7.06
N TYR A 93 4.64 -11.39 6.74
CA TYR A 93 5.39 -10.17 6.40
C TYR A 93 4.81 -9.44 5.18
N MET A 94 4.58 -10.16 4.07
CA MET A 94 4.08 -9.58 2.83
C MET A 94 2.68 -8.97 3.02
N PHE A 95 1.75 -9.67 3.69
CA PHE A 95 0.41 -9.14 3.90
C PHE A 95 0.34 -8.07 5.00
N SER A 96 1.29 -8.07 5.94
CA SER A 96 1.45 -6.96 6.90
C SER A 96 1.97 -5.70 6.21
N LEU A 97 2.85 -5.84 5.22
CA LEU A 97 3.33 -4.73 4.40
C LEU A 97 2.28 -4.24 3.39
N GLN A 98 1.47 -5.15 2.83
CA GLN A 98 0.38 -4.79 1.92
C GLN A 98 -0.70 -3.94 2.62
N LEU A 99 -0.98 -4.21 3.90
CA LEU A 99 -2.06 -3.54 4.64
C LEU A 99 -1.94 -2.00 4.65
N PRO A 100 -0.84 -1.39 5.12
CA PRO A 100 -0.70 0.06 5.07
C PRO A 100 -0.61 0.60 3.63
N VAL A 101 -0.15 -0.19 2.66
CA VAL A 101 -0.18 0.20 1.24
C VAL A 101 -1.61 0.31 0.73
N MET A 102 -2.50 -0.63 1.07
CA MET A 102 -3.92 -0.54 0.73
C MET A 102 -4.61 0.64 1.44
N ILE A 103 -4.27 0.87 2.71
CA ILE A 103 -4.76 2.03 3.46
C ILE A 103 -4.31 3.32 2.80
N LEU A 104 -3.06 3.42 2.33
CA LEU A 104 -2.55 4.58 1.59
C LEU A 104 -3.36 4.87 0.32
N PHE A 105 -3.68 3.84 -0.48
CA PHE A 105 -4.51 4.04 -1.67
C PHE A 105 -5.92 4.50 -1.31
N LEU A 106 -6.54 3.91 -0.29
CA LEU A 106 -7.86 4.32 0.17
C LEU A 106 -7.85 5.77 0.66
N ASP A 107 -6.85 6.14 1.46
CA ASP A 107 -6.64 7.48 2.00
C ASP A 107 -6.53 8.52 0.87
N ILE A 108 -5.60 8.32 -0.07
CA ILE A 108 -5.43 9.23 -1.22
C ILE A 108 -6.71 9.37 -2.04
N ILE A 109 -7.44 8.27 -2.29
CA ILE A 109 -8.73 8.31 -3.01
C ILE A 109 -9.77 9.13 -2.24
N VAL A 110 -9.95 8.85 -0.94
CA VAL A 110 -10.92 9.55 -0.09
C VAL A 110 -10.60 11.04 -0.04
N GLU A 111 -9.34 11.38 0.19
CA GLU A 111 -8.90 12.77 0.30
C GLU A 111 -9.01 13.51 -1.04
N SER A 112 -8.60 12.91 -2.15
CA SER A 112 -8.75 13.51 -3.49
C SER A 112 -10.21 13.79 -3.82
N ILE A 113 -11.12 12.88 -3.47
CA ILE A 113 -12.56 13.07 -3.64
C ILE A 113 -13.08 14.20 -2.74
N ARG A 114 -12.63 14.29 -1.47
CA ARG A 114 -13.04 15.37 -0.58
C ARG A 114 -12.54 16.75 -1.04
N VAL A 115 -11.35 16.81 -1.64
CA VAL A 115 -10.84 18.04 -2.28
C VAL A 115 -11.69 18.38 -3.50
N ALA A 116 -11.98 17.41 -4.37
CA ALA A 116 -12.86 17.61 -5.53
C ALA A 116 -14.29 18.06 -5.15
N GLU A 117 -14.82 17.56 -4.03
CA GLU A 117 -16.12 17.96 -3.47
C GLU A 117 -16.08 19.32 -2.74
N GLY A 118 -14.91 19.98 -2.64
CA GLY A 118 -14.75 21.25 -1.92
C GLY A 118 -14.86 21.13 -0.39
N LYS A 119 -14.75 19.91 0.16
CA LYS A 119 -14.85 19.64 1.60
C LYS A 119 -13.54 19.84 2.35
N GLN A 120 -12.42 19.93 1.63
CA GLN A 120 -11.10 20.29 2.13
C GLN A 120 -10.28 20.91 1.00
N THR A 121 -9.23 21.65 1.33
CA THR A 121 -8.40 22.36 0.35
C THR A 121 -7.10 21.62 0.00
N GLU A 122 -6.65 20.75 0.88
CA GLU A 122 -5.35 20.08 0.82
C GLU A 122 -5.47 18.64 1.34
N LEU A 123 -4.45 17.81 1.07
CA LEU A 123 -4.28 16.52 1.73
C LEU A 123 -3.93 16.69 3.21
N SER A 124 -4.42 15.80 4.04
CA SER A 124 -4.07 15.72 5.44
C SER A 124 -2.67 15.11 5.64
N GLY A 125 -2.14 15.28 6.85
CA GLY A 125 -0.88 14.64 7.24
C GLY A 125 -0.95 13.10 7.35
N ALA A 126 -2.12 12.47 7.16
CA ALA A 126 -2.31 11.02 7.24
C ALA A 126 -1.31 10.25 6.36
N VAL A 127 -1.05 10.77 5.15
CA VAL A 127 -0.09 10.21 4.19
C VAL A 127 1.28 9.96 4.83
N PHE A 128 1.79 10.89 5.65
CA PHE A 128 3.10 10.78 6.28
C PHE A 128 3.15 9.69 7.35
N TYR A 129 2.07 9.54 8.13
CA TYR A 129 1.99 8.49 9.15
C TYR A 129 1.90 7.10 8.51
N ILE A 130 1.13 6.96 7.42
CA ILE A 130 0.98 5.70 6.69
C ILE A 130 2.30 5.32 6.01
N VAL A 131 2.95 6.27 5.32
CA VAL A 131 4.28 6.09 4.72
C VAL A 131 5.32 5.74 5.79
N GLY A 132 5.30 6.42 6.94
CA GLY A 132 6.14 6.10 8.09
C GLY A 132 5.96 4.65 8.56
N LEU A 133 4.71 4.17 8.65
CA LEU A 133 4.42 2.78 9.00
C LEU A 133 4.97 1.77 7.98
N ILE A 134 4.86 2.07 6.68
CA ILE A 134 5.46 1.26 5.61
C ILE A 134 6.98 1.16 5.82
N PHE A 135 7.65 2.29 6.06
CA PHE A 135 9.09 2.32 6.32
C PHE A 135 9.49 1.55 7.58
N ILE A 136 8.68 1.60 8.64
CA ILE A 136 8.94 0.82 9.87
C ILE A 136 8.92 -0.68 9.56
N ILE A 137 7.91 -1.17 8.84
CA ILE A 137 7.78 -2.60 8.49
C ILE A 137 8.95 -3.05 7.61
N ILE A 138 9.31 -2.24 6.60
CA ILE A 138 10.48 -2.51 5.75
C ILE A 138 11.76 -2.51 6.59
N GLY A 139 11.92 -1.53 7.49
CA GLY A 139 13.06 -1.37 8.38
C GLY A 139 13.31 -2.60 9.26
N VAL A 140 12.26 -3.24 9.77
CA VAL A 140 12.37 -4.52 10.49
C VAL A 140 13.03 -5.60 9.64
N SER A 141 12.67 -5.72 8.35
CA SER A 141 13.29 -6.70 7.46
C SER A 141 14.76 -6.37 7.15
N VAL A 142 15.08 -5.09 6.98
CA VAL A 142 16.44 -4.61 6.71
C VAL A 142 17.36 -4.88 7.90
N VAL A 143 16.94 -4.50 9.12
CA VAL A 143 17.70 -4.73 10.34
C VAL A 143 18.01 -6.23 10.51
N LYS A 144 17.02 -7.08 10.28
CA LYS A 144 17.19 -8.53 10.39
C LYS A 144 18.13 -9.10 9.32
N SER A 145 18.06 -8.59 8.09
CA SER A 145 18.99 -8.94 7.02
C SER A 145 20.45 -8.61 7.38
N ILE A 146 20.69 -7.44 7.97
CA ILE A 146 22.01 -7.03 8.44
C ILE A 146 22.52 -7.94 9.57
N GLN A 147 21.66 -8.30 10.52
CA GLN A 147 22.02 -9.19 11.63
C GLN A 147 22.43 -10.58 11.13
N GLU A 148 21.66 -11.17 10.21
CA GLU A 148 21.98 -12.48 9.62
C GLU A 148 23.31 -12.48 8.86
N GLY A 149 23.61 -11.39 8.14
CA GLY A 149 24.89 -11.22 7.45
C GLY A 149 26.08 -11.19 8.42
N LYS A 150 25.93 -10.50 9.57
CA LYS A 150 26.98 -10.45 10.61
C LYS A 150 27.21 -11.81 11.26
N THR A 151 26.14 -12.54 11.59
CA THR A 151 26.25 -13.88 12.20
C THR A 151 26.95 -14.86 11.28
N LYS A 152 26.65 -14.85 9.97
CA LYS A 152 27.29 -15.74 9.00
C LYS A 152 28.81 -15.50 8.94
N LYS A 153 29.23 -14.23 8.85
CA LYS A 153 30.66 -13.87 8.83
C LYS A 153 31.41 -14.22 10.12
N SER A 154 30.73 -14.28 11.27
CA SER A 154 31.35 -14.67 12.54
C SER A 154 31.57 -16.18 12.67
N ASN A 155 30.87 -16.99 11.88
CA ASN A 155 30.91 -18.45 11.94
C ASN A 155 31.78 -19.07 10.83
N ASP A 156 32.27 -18.24 9.90
CA ASP A 156 33.23 -18.59 8.84
C ASP A 156 34.65 -18.23 9.29
#